data_AF-A0A5K1EBV0-F1
#
_entry.id   AF-A0A5K1EBV0-F1
#
_cell.length_a   1.000
_cell.length_b   1.000
_cell.length_c   1.000
_cell.angle_alpha   90.00
_cell.angle_beta   90.00
_cell.angle_gamma   90.00
#
_symmetry.space_group_name_H-M   'P 1'
#
loop_
_entity.id
_entity.type
_entity.pdbx_description
1 polymer ?
#
loop_
_entity_poly.entity_id
_entity_poly.type
_entity_poly.pdbx_seq_one_letter_code
_entity_poly.pdbx_strand_id
1 'polypeptide(L)'
;MTHLTHFMMAGSGLHTFVLYLGPHIALFTIKSTQCGRVDLKTAPYDTIQLKRSPSWLEKDCSEFGPPIFPLLPDTLVRVPVSSILPQVQIEAILWGIGTALGELPPYFISRA
;
A
#
# COMPACT_ATOMS: atom_id res chain seq x y z
N MET A 1 -20.25 19.41 -21.82
CA MET A 1 -20.01 18.21 -20.98
C MET A 1 -18.62 17.59 -21.23
N THR A 2 -17.60 18.40 -21.51
CA THR A 2 -16.22 17.95 -21.77
C THR A 2 -15.21 18.53 -20.77
N HIS A 3 -15.65 19.47 -19.92
CA HIS A 3 -14.81 20.13 -18.91
C HIS A 3 -14.85 19.46 -17.53
N LEU A 4 -15.77 18.51 -17.30
CA LEU A 4 -15.90 17.77 -16.03
C LEU A 4 -15.18 16.41 -16.03
N THR A 5 -14.94 15.82 -17.20
CA THR A 5 -14.25 14.53 -17.32
C THR A 5 -12.74 14.66 -17.14
N HIS A 6 -12.16 15.82 -17.45
CA HIS A 6 -10.72 16.07 -17.28
C HIS A 6 -10.29 16.26 -15.81
N PHE A 7 -11.19 16.75 -14.94
CA PHE A 7 -10.88 16.95 -13.52
C PHE A 7 -11.14 15.70 -12.65
N MET A 8 -11.98 14.78 -13.14
CA MET A 8 -12.39 13.60 -12.38
C MET A 8 -11.38 12.43 -12.41
N MET A 9 -10.31 12.51 -13.22
CA MET A 9 -9.27 11.47 -13.32
C MET A 9 -7.97 11.82 -12.60
N ALA A 10 -7.46 13.04 -12.77
CA ALA A 10 -6.23 13.47 -12.08
C ALA A 10 -6.43 13.60 -10.56
N GLY A 11 -7.64 14.00 -10.12
CA GLY A 11 -7.97 14.12 -8.69
C GLY A 11 -8.44 12.81 -8.03
N SER A 12 -9.08 11.89 -8.76
CA SER A 12 -9.65 10.66 -8.16
C SER A 12 -8.59 9.61 -7.84
N GLY A 13 -7.52 9.53 -8.64
CA GLY A 13 -6.36 8.73 -8.31
C GLY A 13 -5.78 9.17 -6.96
N LEU A 14 -5.16 10.34 -6.90
CA LEU A 14 -4.52 10.83 -5.68
C LEU A 14 -5.45 10.83 -4.45
N HIS A 15 -6.73 11.15 -4.63
CA HIS A 15 -7.71 11.13 -3.53
C HIS A 15 -7.97 9.70 -3.00
N THR A 16 -8.12 8.71 -3.89
CA THR A 16 -8.28 7.31 -3.45
C THR A 16 -7.00 6.74 -2.86
N PHE A 17 -5.83 7.18 -3.35
CA PHE A 17 -4.55 6.85 -2.72
C PHE A 17 -4.51 7.29 -1.26
N VAL A 18 -4.80 8.57 -1.00
CA VAL A 18 -4.72 9.13 0.36
C VAL A 18 -5.78 8.52 1.29
N LEU A 19 -6.96 8.18 0.81
CA LEU A 19 -8.03 7.62 1.64
C LEU A 19 -7.88 6.12 1.92
N TYR A 20 -7.32 5.36 0.99
CA TYR A 20 -7.29 3.90 1.09
C TYR A 20 -5.86 3.34 1.17
N LEU A 21 -5.02 3.66 0.19
CA LEU A 21 -3.70 3.03 0.06
C LEU A 21 -2.67 3.61 1.06
N GLY A 22 -2.69 4.91 1.30
CA GLY A 22 -1.81 5.60 2.24
C GLY A 22 -1.93 5.08 3.68
N PRO A 23 -3.13 5.07 4.28
CA PRO A 23 -3.36 4.51 5.61
C PRO A 23 -2.96 3.04 5.70
N HIS A 24 -3.19 2.25 4.65
CA HIS A 24 -2.79 0.86 4.60
C HIS A 24 -1.26 0.66 4.67
N ILE A 25 -0.49 1.40 3.86
CA ILE A 25 0.98 1.36 3.87
C ILE A 25 1.53 1.86 5.22
N ALA A 26 0.93 2.91 5.77
CA ALA A 26 1.33 3.47 7.07
C ALA A 26 1.13 2.45 8.21
N LEU A 27 -0.06 1.86 8.30
CA LEU A 27 -0.39 0.85 9.32
C LEU A 27 0.52 -0.38 9.21
N PHE A 28 0.78 -0.85 8.00
CA PHE A 28 1.71 -1.95 7.75
C PHE A 28 3.13 -1.62 8.25
N THR A 29 3.61 -0.41 7.94
CA THR A 29 4.95 0.03 8.37
C THR A 29 5.05 0.13 9.88
N ILE A 30 4.05 0.72 10.56
CA ILE A 30 4.01 0.81 12.02
C ILE A 30 4.03 -0.58 12.65
N LYS A 31 3.14 -1.49 12.22
CA LYS A 31 3.10 -2.87 12.72
C LYS A 31 4.40 -3.63 12.45
N SER A 32 5.02 -3.44 11.29
CA SER A 32 6.30 -4.05 10.94
C SER A 32 7.42 -3.58 11.87
N THR A 33 7.47 -2.28 12.19
CA THR A 33 8.44 -1.73 13.14
C THR A 33 8.17 -2.11 14.59
N GLN A 34 6.91 -2.34 14.96
CA GLN A 34 6.56 -2.83 16.31
C GLN A 34 6.92 -4.29 16.50
N CYS A 35 6.60 -5.14 15.54
CA CYS A 35 6.87 -6.58 15.62
C CYS A 35 8.29 -6.95 15.18
N GLY A 36 9.03 -6.03 14.55
CA GLY A 36 10.38 -6.30 14.04
C GLY A 36 10.43 -7.35 12.93
N ARG A 37 9.38 -7.42 12.11
CA ARG A 37 9.26 -8.35 10.97
C ARG A 37 8.51 -7.69 9.82
N VAL A 38 8.79 -8.12 8.60
CA VAL A 38 8.10 -7.67 7.37
C VAL A 38 7.14 -8.73 6.82
N ASP A 39 7.16 -9.94 7.38
CA ASP A 39 6.38 -11.10 6.94
C ASP A 39 5.05 -11.19 7.71
N LEU A 40 4.27 -10.11 7.65
CA LEU A 40 2.96 -10.03 8.32
C LEU A 40 1.82 -10.50 7.40
N LYS A 41 2.01 -10.43 6.08
CA LYS A 41 1.02 -10.86 5.09
C LYS A 41 1.12 -12.38 4.93
N THR A 42 0.01 -13.10 5.13
CA THR A 42 -0.01 -14.56 4.95
C THR A 42 0.06 -14.97 3.46
N ALA A 43 -0.28 -14.06 2.54
CA ALA A 43 -0.13 -14.26 1.11
C ALA A 43 0.56 -13.06 0.43
N PRO A 44 1.39 -13.28 -0.61
CA PRO A 44 1.99 -12.20 -1.40
C PRO A 44 0.92 -11.36 -2.13
N TYR A 45 -0.23 -11.97 -2.41
CA TYR A 45 -1.44 -11.35 -2.96
C TYR A 45 -2.55 -11.25 -1.92
N ASP A 46 -2.24 -10.82 -0.70
CA ASP A 46 -3.28 -10.28 0.18
C ASP A 46 -3.68 -8.91 -0.39
N THR A 47 -4.43 -9.00 -1.48
CA THR A 47 -5.07 -7.87 -2.15
C THR A 47 -6.05 -7.30 -1.15
N ILE A 48 -6.09 -5.97 -1.07
CA ILE A 48 -7.18 -5.30 -0.37
C ILE A 48 -8.47 -5.72 -1.07
N GLN A 49 -9.10 -6.77 -0.54
CA GLN A 49 -10.49 -7.10 -0.80
C GLN A 49 -11.28 -5.91 -0.29
N LEU A 50 -11.51 -4.98 -1.22
CA LEU A 50 -12.53 -3.94 -1.26
C LEU A 50 -13.28 -3.80 0.08
N LYS A 51 -12.70 -3.00 0.99
CA LYS A 51 -13.34 -2.52 2.25
C LYS A 51 -13.20 -3.39 3.51
N ARG A 52 -12.32 -4.39 3.57
CA ARG A 52 -12.06 -5.16 4.80
C ARG A 52 -10.72 -4.79 5.43
N SER A 53 -10.71 -4.59 6.76
CA SER A 53 -9.46 -4.45 7.52
C SER A 53 -8.58 -5.67 7.29
N PRO A 54 -7.27 -5.48 7.10
CA PRO A 54 -6.38 -6.60 6.85
C PRO A 54 -6.23 -7.48 8.09
N SER A 55 -6.22 -8.79 7.89
CA SER A 55 -6.21 -9.78 8.99
C SER A 55 -4.98 -9.67 9.89
N TRP A 56 -3.87 -9.10 9.40
CA TRP A 56 -2.65 -8.88 10.19
C TRP A 56 -2.72 -7.67 11.13
N LEU A 57 -3.69 -6.77 10.96
CA LEU A 57 -3.80 -5.57 11.80
C LEU A 57 -4.28 -5.90 13.22
N GLU A 58 -5.19 -6.87 13.33
CA GLU A 58 -5.79 -7.33 14.59
C GLU A 58 -4.92 -8.35 15.33
N LYS A 59 -3.98 -9.00 14.64
CA LYS A 59 -3.08 -10.00 15.25
C LYS A 59 -1.98 -9.35 16.08
N ASP A 60 -1.66 -9.99 17.21
CA ASP A 60 -0.56 -9.63 18.08
C ASP A 60 0.79 -10.10 17.52
N CYS A 61 1.86 -9.38 17.82
CA CYS A 61 3.22 -9.71 17.36
C CYS A 61 3.66 -11.13 17.75
N SER A 62 3.13 -11.65 18.87
CA SER A 62 3.42 -12.99 19.36
C SER A 62 2.91 -14.10 18.43
N GLU A 63 1.87 -13.86 17.63
CA GLU A 63 1.34 -14.86 16.69
C GLU A 63 2.22 -15.03 15.44
N PHE A 64 2.97 -13.99 15.05
CA PHE A 64 3.89 -14.04 13.90
C PHE A 64 5.25 -14.67 14.23
N GLY A 65 5.57 -14.80 15.53
CA GLY A 65 6.84 -15.36 16.01
C GLY A 65 7.95 -14.33 16.25
N PRO A 66 9.19 -14.79 16.53
CA PRO A 66 10.26 -13.93 17.05
C PRO A 66 10.74 -12.90 16.01
N PRO A 67 11.16 -11.69 16.41
CA PRO A 67 11.61 -10.65 15.48
C PRO A 67 12.78 -11.14 14.61
N ILE A 68 12.77 -10.79 13.31
CA ILE A 68 13.87 -11.08 12.36
C ILE A 68 14.97 -10.02 12.50
N PHE A 69 14.56 -8.79 12.78
CA PHE A 69 15.45 -7.66 12.91
C PHE A 69 15.87 -7.49 14.38
N PRO A 70 17.13 -7.11 14.64
CA PRO A 70 17.62 -6.95 16.00
C PRO A 70 16.86 -5.83 16.72
N LEU A 71 16.40 -6.15 17.94
CA LEU A 71 15.84 -5.16 18.86
C LEU A 71 16.98 -4.26 19.32
N LEU A 72 16.95 -2.97 18.98
CA LEU A 72 17.84 -2.02 19.66
C LEU A 72 17.36 -1.86 21.12
N PRO A 73 18.26 -1.56 22.07
CA PRO A 73 17.97 -1.51 23.51
C PRO A 73 16.98 -0.40 23.93
N ASP A 74 16.36 0.30 22.99
CA ASP A 74 15.45 1.41 23.25
C ASP A 74 14.25 1.35 22.28
N THR A 75 13.39 0.34 22.44
CA THR A 75 12.01 0.21 21.90
C THR A 75 11.79 0.39 20.36
N LEU A 76 12.82 0.68 19.58
CA LEU A 76 12.76 1.01 18.16
C LEU A 76 13.43 -0.12 17.36
N VAL A 77 12.62 -0.97 16.74
CA VAL A 77 13.14 -2.00 15.83
C VAL A 77 13.51 -1.34 14.51
N ARG A 78 14.79 -1.41 14.14
CA ARG A 78 15.30 -0.84 12.89
C ARG A 78 15.01 -1.78 11.72
N VAL A 79 13.79 -1.76 11.23
CA VAL A 79 13.42 -2.48 10.01
C VAL A 79 13.90 -1.68 8.79
N PRO A 80 14.76 -2.23 7.92
CA PRO A 80 15.25 -1.51 6.75
C PRO A 80 14.11 -1.33 5.72
N VAL A 81 13.93 -0.09 5.25
CA VAL A 81 12.89 0.27 4.26
C VAL A 81 12.97 -0.60 3.01
N SER A 82 14.17 -1.03 2.62
CA SER A 82 14.39 -1.98 1.51
C SER A 82 13.66 -3.31 1.65
N SER A 83 13.34 -3.73 2.88
CA SER A 83 12.57 -4.96 3.15
C SER A 83 11.06 -4.72 3.25
N ILE A 84 10.62 -3.48 3.49
CA ILE A 84 9.19 -3.10 3.53
C ILE A 84 8.66 -2.81 2.13
N LEU A 85 9.43 -2.06 1.33
CA LEU A 85 9.07 -1.67 -0.03
C LEU A 85 8.56 -2.83 -0.89
N PRO A 86 9.20 -4.02 -0.91
CA PRO A 86 8.74 -5.08 -1.79
C PRO A 86 7.33 -5.60 -1.47
N GLN A 87 6.83 -5.36 -0.26
CA GLN A 87 5.53 -5.88 0.19
C GLN A 87 4.38 -4.94 -0.15
N VAL A 88 4.69 -3.65 -0.34
CA VAL A 88 3.73 -2.60 -0.70
C VAL A 88 3.86 -2.14 -2.16
N GLN A 89 4.98 -2.46 -2.83
CA GLN A 89 5.25 -2.04 -4.21
C GLN A 89 4.20 -2.55 -5.19
N ILE A 90 3.74 -3.79 -5.05
CA ILE A 90 2.79 -4.39 -6.01
C ILE A 90 1.44 -3.68 -5.92
N GLU A 91 0.96 -3.40 -4.71
CA GLU A 91 -0.26 -2.61 -4.49
C GLU A 91 -0.12 -1.20 -5.09
N ALA A 92 1.03 -0.54 -4.88
CA ALA A 92 1.32 0.78 -5.43
C ALA A 92 1.43 0.78 -6.96
N ILE A 93 2.01 -0.26 -7.56
CA ILE A 93 2.14 -0.42 -9.01
C ILE A 93 0.78 -0.69 -9.65
N LEU A 94 -0.01 -1.63 -9.12
CA LEU A 94 -1.37 -1.91 -9.58
C LEU A 94 -2.26 -0.67 -9.49
N TRP A 95 -2.13 0.08 -8.39
CA TRP A 95 -2.83 1.34 -8.19
C TRP A 95 -2.38 2.43 -9.18
N GLY A 96 -1.07 2.54 -9.42
CA GLY A 96 -0.50 3.43 -10.43
C GLY A 96 -0.93 3.10 -11.86
N ILE A 97 -1.02 1.80 -12.21
CA ILE A 97 -1.54 1.32 -13.49
C ILE A 97 -3.02 1.71 -13.66
N GLY A 98 -3.84 1.56 -12.61
CA GLY A 98 -5.24 1.98 -12.64
C GLY A 98 -5.42 3.49 -12.84
N THR A 99 -4.51 4.28 -12.27
CA THR A 99 -4.47 5.74 -12.48
C THR A 99 -4.06 6.05 -13.92
N ALA A 100 -2.95 5.48 -14.41
CA ALA A 100 -2.43 5.70 -15.76
C ALA A 100 -3.39 5.23 -16.88
N LEU A 101 -4.06 4.09 -16.72
CA LEU A 101 -5.09 3.60 -17.65
C LEU A 101 -6.31 4.51 -17.71
N GLY A 102 -6.59 5.26 -16.65
CA GLY A 102 -7.60 6.29 -16.67
C GLY A 102 -7.22 7.44 -17.58
N GLU A 103 -5.97 7.86 -17.60
CA GLU A 103 -5.55 9.07 -18.33
C GLU A 103 -5.38 8.84 -19.83
N LEU A 104 -5.14 7.59 -20.24
CA LEU A 104 -4.78 7.17 -21.59
C LEU A 104 -5.90 7.05 -22.66
N PRO A 105 -7.21 6.90 -22.36
CA PRO A 105 -8.28 6.79 -23.37
C PRO A 105 -8.41 7.99 -24.32
N PRO A 106 -8.23 9.27 -23.90
CA PRO A 106 -8.29 10.40 -24.82
C PRO A 106 -7.00 10.60 -25.64
N TYR A 107 -5.82 10.19 -25.15
CA TYR A 107 -4.55 10.40 -25.87
C TYR A 107 -4.44 9.59 -27.18
N PHE A 108 -5.16 8.47 -27.30
CA PHE A 108 -5.23 7.69 -28.54
C PHE A 108 -6.35 8.12 -29.50
N ILE A 109 -7.38 8.81 -29.01
CA ILE A 109 -8.45 9.40 -29.85
C ILE A 109 -8.03 10.78 -30.40
N SER A 110 -7.14 11.50 -29.72
CA SER A 110 -6.60 12.79 -30.21
C SER A 110 -5.44 12.66 -31.20
N ARG A 111 -4.98 11.43 -31.48
CA ARG A 111 -4.08 11.16 -32.61
C ARG A 111 -4.92 10.70 -33.81
N ALA A 112 -5.71 11.63 -34.34
CA ALA A 112 -6.08 11.62 -35.76
C ALA A 112 -4.85 11.92 -36.61
#